data_AF-A0A2J0Z7W0-F1
#
_entry.id   AF-A0A2J0Z7W0-F1
#
_cell.length_a   1.000
_cell.length_b   1.000
_cell.length_c   1.000
_cell.angle_alpha   90.00
_cell.angle_beta   90.00
_cell.angle_gamma   90.00
#
_symmetry.space_group_name_H-M   'P 1'
#
loop_
_entity.id
_entity.type
_entity.pdbx_description
1 polymer ?
#
loop_
_entity_poly.entity_id
_entity_poly.type
_entity_poly.pdbx_seq_one_letter_code
_entity_poly.pdbx_strand_id
1 'polypeptide(L)'
;MTALATLPLFWPLNGKRAVVAGGSDAAAWKAELLAACGAEVHVYAPRTSLSDLFLDLLARGPAHEHGLLVHYDQAWHEGVFRDAAIAIADCDDKADAEAFFRAGRSAGVPVNVIDKPAFCAFQFGSIVNRSPVVVAISTDGAAPILAQAIRRRIEALLPPALKRWATVAQAIRDRVNARLKPGAARRAFWERFVDRVFLDTPEEGVETRLMAEVDRLVTRPSAIGRVTIVGAGPGDAELLTLKAIRALQAADVILFDEWIPDDVLELARREARRVPVAPSAKGRNRDIAALVGEGKRVVRLRSGNPMALAGAVEEIAALECLGIPVEIVPGVEAAPCRSDVIQVAFRRREVSQPGLRAAH
;
A
#
# COMPACT_ATOMS: atom_id res chain seq x y z
N MET A 1 15.21 -2.21 4.35
CA MET A 1 13.88 -2.86 4.40
C MET A 1 13.93 -3.82 5.56
N THR A 2 12.98 -3.70 6.49
CA THR A 2 12.77 -4.66 7.57
C THR A 2 12.30 -6.01 7.01
N ALA A 3 12.50 -7.09 7.75
CA ALA A 3 12.08 -8.42 7.34
C ALA A 3 10.54 -8.48 7.24
N LEU A 4 10.02 -9.06 6.15
CA LEU A 4 8.59 -9.30 5.96
C LEU A 4 8.26 -10.75 6.30
N ALA A 5 7.14 -10.98 6.99
CA ALA A 5 6.67 -12.33 7.33
C ALA A 5 6.27 -13.16 6.10
N THR A 6 5.64 -12.50 5.11
CA THR A 6 5.19 -13.14 3.86
C THR A 6 5.22 -12.14 2.70
N LEU A 7 5.20 -12.64 1.47
CA LEU A 7 5.16 -11.81 0.26
C LEU A 7 3.70 -11.47 -0.10
N PRO A 8 3.27 -10.19 0.01
CA PRO A 8 1.94 -9.79 -0.46
C PRO A 8 1.94 -9.67 -1.98
N LEU A 9 1.14 -10.50 -2.66
CA LEU A 9 1.00 -10.48 -4.11
C LEU A 9 -0.47 -10.54 -4.52
N PHE A 10 -0.77 -9.97 -5.70
CA PHE A 10 -2.06 -10.10 -6.37
C PHE A 10 -1.86 -11.01 -7.58
N TRP A 11 -2.52 -12.17 -7.58
CA TRP A 11 -2.36 -13.17 -8.63
C TRP A 11 -3.56 -13.13 -9.60
N PRO A 12 -3.35 -12.74 -10.88
CA PRO A 12 -4.42 -12.79 -11.88
C PRO A 12 -4.75 -14.24 -12.27
N LEU A 13 -6.05 -14.57 -12.22
CA LEU A 13 -6.58 -15.90 -12.53
C LEU A 13 -7.49 -15.96 -13.75
N ASN A 14 -7.66 -14.85 -14.49
CA ASN A 14 -8.53 -14.80 -15.67
C ASN A 14 -8.13 -15.87 -16.71
N GLY A 15 -9.06 -16.78 -17.03
CA GLY A 15 -8.86 -17.89 -17.96
C GLY A 15 -7.88 -18.96 -17.46
N LYS A 16 -7.53 -18.96 -16.17
CA LYS A 16 -6.67 -20.00 -15.58
C LYS A 16 -7.51 -21.08 -14.93
N ARG A 17 -7.06 -22.32 -15.10
CA ARG A 17 -7.63 -23.48 -14.42
C ARG A 17 -7.29 -23.44 -12.92
N ALA A 18 -8.30 -23.57 -12.08
CA ALA A 18 -8.16 -23.72 -10.64
C ALA A 18 -8.88 -24.99 -10.16
N VAL A 19 -8.31 -25.67 -9.17
CA VAL A 19 -8.88 -26.90 -8.62
C VAL A 19 -9.42 -26.64 -7.22
N VAL A 20 -10.63 -27.12 -6.95
CA VAL A 20 -11.20 -27.19 -5.61
C VAL A 20 -11.59 -28.64 -5.33
N ALA A 21 -11.03 -29.24 -4.29
CA ALA A 21 -11.39 -30.57 -3.80
C ALA A 21 -12.19 -30.44 -2.50
N GLY A 22 -13.33 -31.12 -2.41
CA GLY A 22 -14.23 -31.04 -1.26
C GLY A 22 -15.49 -30.21 -1.51
N GLY A 23 -16.55 -30.53 -0.76
CA GLY A 23 -17.91 -30.02 -0.98
C GLY A 23 -18.46 -29.14 0.13
N SER A 24 -17.66 -28.75 1.12
CA SER A 24 -18.11 -27.95 2.27
C SER A 24 -18.43 -26.50 1.92
N ASP A 25 -19.06 -25.80 2.86
CA ASP A 25 -19.26 -24.34 2.77
C ASP A 25 -17.94 -23.59 2.57
N ALA A 26 -16.88 -24.00 3.30
CA ALA A 26 -15.57 -23.37 3.18
C ALA A 26 -14.99 -23.55 1.77
N ALA A 27 -15.14 -24.75 1.18
CA ALA A 27 -14.76 -25.00 -0.21
C ALA A 27 -15.60 -24.16 -1.18
N ALA A 28 -16.91 -24.00 -0.94
CA ALA A 28 -17.80 -23.17 -1.75
C ALA A 28 -17.33 -21.71 -1.79
N TRP A 29 -17.01 -21.13 -0.62
CA TRP A 29 -16.47 -19.77 -0.53
C TRP A 29 -15.16 -19.60 -1.31
N LYS A 30 -14.28 -20.62 -1.31
CA LYS A 30 -13.03 -20.59 -2.08
C LYS A 30 -13.29 -20.70 -3.58
N ALA A 31 -14.18 -21.59 -4.00
CA ALA A 31 -14.59 -21.73 -5.38
C ALA A 31 -15.20 -20.42 -5.92
N GLU A 32 -16.10 -19.79 -5.16
CA GLU A 32 -16.70 -18.51 -5.53
C GLU A 32 -15.64 -17.42 -5.67
N LEU A 33 -14.71 -17.32 -4.72
CA LEU A 33 -13.64 -16.32 -4.76
C LEU A 33 -12.75 -16.48 -6.00
N LEU A 34 -12.33 -17.72 -6.31
CA LEU A 34 -11.51 -18.01 -7.49
C LEU A 34 -12.25 -17.67 -8.79
N ALA A 35 -13.51 -18.08 -8.89
CA ALA A 35 -14.33 -17.82 -10.07
C ALA A 35 -14.62 -16.32 -10.23
N ALA A 36 -14.80 -15.57 -9.14
CA ALA A 36 -14.94 -14.12 -9.14
C ALA A 36 -13.66 -13.39 -9.62
N CYS A 37 -12.50 -14.06 -9.61
CA CYS A 37 -11.25 -13.60 -10.21
C CYS A 37 -11.08 -14.02 -11.69
N GLY A 38 -12.12 -14.63 -12.30
CA GLY A 38 -12.13 -15.08 -13.68
C GLY A 38 -11.49 -16.47 -13.90
N ALA A 39 -11.29 -17.26 -12.84
CA ALA A 39 -10.77 -18.61 -12.97
C ALA A 39 -11.81 -19.57 -13.56
N GLU A 40 -11.32 -20.60 -14.26
CA GLU A 40 -12.07 -21.80 -14.57
C GLU A 40 -11.91 -22.78 -13.40
N VAL A 41 -12.92 -22.83 -12.53
CA VAL A 41 -12.86 -23.58 -11.27
C VAL A 41 -13.44 -24.98 -11.48
N HIS A 42 -12.57 -25.98 -11.39
CA HIS A 42 -12.93 -27.40 -11.46
C HIS A 42 -13.09 -27.95 -10.04
N VAL A 43 -14.31 -28.31 -9.69
CA VAL A 43 -14.71 -28.79 -8.36
C VAL A 43 -14.79 -30.31 -8.38
N TYR A 44 -14.02 -30.98 -7.53
CA TYR A 44 -14.02 -32.43 -7.36
C TYR A 44 -14.59 -32.80 -6.00
N ALA A 45 -15.85 -33.21 -5.99
CA ALA A 45 -16.52 -33.70 -4.79
C ALA A 45 -17.71 -34.58 -5.20
N PRO A 46 -17.95 -35.72 -4.54
CA PRO A 46 -19.21 -36.46 -4.70
C PRO A 46 -20.41 -35.53 -4.49
N ARG A 47 -21.44 -35.60 -5.33
CA ARG A 47 -22.62 -34.73 -5.25
C ARG A 47 -23.32 -34.83 -3.91
N THR A 48 -23.28 -36.01 -3.29
CA THR A 48 -23.80 -36.28 -1.95
C THR A 48 -23.03 -35.59 -0.82
N SER A 49 -21.82 -35.08 -1.10
CA SER A 49 -20.97 -34.38 -0.14
C SER A 49 -20.99 -32.86 -0.30
N LEU A 50 -21.70 -32.34 -1.33
CA LEU A 50 -21.86 -30.91 -1.53
C LEU A 50 -22.84 -30.33 -0.49
N SER A 51 -22.44 -29.23 0.14
CA SER A 51 -23.32 -28.45 1.00
C SER A 51 -24.35 -27.66 0.18
N ASP A 52 -25.43 -27.22 0.84
CA ASP A 52 -26.47 -26.40 0.22
C ASP A 52 -25.89 -25.12 -0.39
N LEU A 53 -24.93 -24.48 0.30
CA LEU A 53 -24.23 -23.30 -0.20
C LEU A 53 -23.48 -23.58 -1.50
N PHE A 54 -22.85 -24.75 -1.60
CA PHE A 54 -22.12 -25.14 -2.80
C PHE A 54 -23.09 -25.40 -3.96
N LEU A 55 -24.19 -26.10 -3.70
CA LEU A 55 -25.23 -26.35 -4.70
C LEU A 55 -25.82 -25.04 -5.24
N ASP A 56 -26.11 -24.08 -4.37
CA ASP A 56 -26.59 -22.75 -4.75
C ASP A 56 -25.57 -21.98 -5.60
N LEU A 57 -24.27 -22.08 -5.27
CA LEU A 57 -23.20 -21.48 -6.05
C LEU A 57 -23.12 -22.06 -7.47
N LEU A 58 -23.20 -23.39 -7.60
CA LEU A 58 -23.20 -24.07 -8.90
C LEU A 58 -24.42 -23.68 -9.74
N ALA A 59 -25.59 -23.53 -9.11
CA ALA A 59 -26.82 -23.14 -9.81
C ALA A 59 -26.80 -21.67 -10.25
N ARG A 60 -26.30 -20.76 -9.41
CA ARG A 60 -26.20 -19.33 -9.71
C ARG A 60 -25.10 -19.02 -10.73
N GLY A 61 -24.02 -19.79 -10.72
CA GLY A 61 -22.83 -19.52 -11.52
C GLY A 61 -21.98 -18.37 -10.99
N PRO A 62 -20.84 -18.10 -11.64
CA PRO A 62 -19.88 -17.10 -11.17
C PRO A 62 -20.32 -15.67 -11.49
N ALA A 63 -19.93 -14.73 -10.63
CA ALA A 63 -20.23 -13.30 -10.81
C ALA A 63 -19.36 -12.60 -11.88
N HIS A 64 -18.25 -13.23 -12.29
CA HIS A 64 -17.32 -12.69 -13.27
C HIS A 64 -17.61 -13.26 -14.66
N GLU A 65 -17.63 -12.42 -15.69
CA GLU A 65 -18.00 -12.81 -17.07
C GLU A 65 -17.14 -13.96 -17.63
N HIS A 66 -15.84 -13.96 -17.29
CA HIS A 66 -14.90 -15.01 -17.69
C HIS A 66 -14.74 -16.15 -16.66
N GLY A 67 -15.46 -16.11 -15.54
CA GLY A 67 -15.40 -17.19 -14.56
C GLY A 67 -16.18 -18.41 -15.03
N LEU A 68 -15.74 -19.61 -14.66
CA LEU A 68 -16.46 -20.86 -14.92
C LEU A 68 -16.45 -21.74 -13.66
N LEU A 69 -17.55 -22.45 -13.42
CA LEU A 69 -17.64 -23.49 -12.40
C LEU A 69 -17.99 -24.82 -13.09
N VAL A 70 -17.10 -25.80 -12.95
CA VAL A 70 -17.28 -27.14 -13.51
C VAL A 70 -17.24 -28.15 -12.37
N HIS A 71 -18.35 -28.82 -12.10
CA HIS A 71 -18.44 -29.85 -11.07
C HIS A 71 -18.19 -31.24 -11.65
N TYR A 72 -17.34 -32.02 -10.97
CA TYR A 72 -17.09 -33.43 -11.21
C TYR A 72 -17.59 -34.22 -10.01
N ASP A 73 -18.59 -35.08 -10.24
CA ASP A 73 -19.18 -35.97 -9.23
C ASP A 73 -18.24 -37.16 -8.92
N GLN A 74 -17.08 -36.84 -8.35
CA GLN A 74 -16.04 -37.79 -7.97
C GLN A 74 -15.06 -37.14 -6.98
N ALA A 75 -14.30 -37.97 -6.27
CA ALA A 75 -13.17 -37.50 -5.47
C ALA A 75 -12.03 -36.97 -6.36
N TRP A 76 -11.14 -36.18 -5.78
CA TRP A 76 -9.93 -35.72 -6.46
C TRP A 76 -8.95 -36.89 -6.70
N HIS A 77 -8.08 -36.75 -7.69
CA HIS A 77 -7.02 -37.70 -8.01
C HIS A 77 -5.78 -36.96 -8.52
N GLU A 78 -4.59 -37.56 -8.58
CA GLU A 78 -3.36 -36.84 -8.96
C GLU A 78 -3.42 -36.15 -10.33
N GLY A 79 -4.13 -36.74 -11.30
CA GLY A 79 -4.35 -36.12 -12.60
C GLY A 79 -5.05 -34.75 -12.58
N VAL A 80 -5.75 -34.38 -11.50
CA VAL A 80 -6.47 -33.09 -11.44
C VAL A 80 -5.53 -31.89 -11.39
N PHE A 81 -4.27 -32.06 -11.00
CA PHE A 81 -3.32 -30.94 -10.89
C PHE A 81 -2.72 -30.51 -12.24
N ARG A 82 -2.92 -31.30 -13.31
CA ARG A 82 -2.40 -30.95 -14.64
C ARG A 82 -2.95 -29.60 -15.10
N ASP A 83 -2.05 -28.70 -15.51
CA ASP A 83 -2.35 -27.34 -15.98
C ASP A 83 -3.09 -26.44 -14.98
N ALA A 84 -3.21 -26.87 -13.71
CA ALA A 84 -3.83 -26.05 -12.68
C ALA A 84 -2.87 -24.94 -12.23
N ALA A 85 -3.34 -23.70 -12.20
CA ALA A 85 -2.59 -22.58 -11.67
C ALA A 85 -2.56 -22.57 -10.14
N ILE A 86 -3.63 -23.07 -9.51
CA ILE A 86 -3.82 -23.08 -8.05
C ILE A 86 -4.76 -24.23 -7.69
N ALA A 87 -4.54 -24.84 -6.52
CA ALA A 87 -5.39 -25.90 -6.01
C ALA A 87 -5.74 -25.70 -4.54
N ILE A 88 -6.99 -25.95 -4.18
CA ILE A 88 -7.51 -25.80 -2.83
C ILE A 88 -8.21 -27.10 -2.44
N ALA A 89 -8.02 -27.56 -1.21
CA ALA A 89 -8.75 -28.70 -0.69
C ALA A 89 -9.38 -28.41 0.67
N ASP A 90 -10.57 -28.95 0.87
CA ASP A 90 -11.09 -29.26 2.20
C ASP A 90 -10.95 -30.77 2.44
N CYS A 91 -9.92 -31.14 3.20
CA CYS A 91 -9.57 -32.53 3.48
C CYS A 91 -10.16 -32.99 4.81
N ASP A 92 -10.68 -34.21 4.89
CA ASP A 92 -11.28 -34.74 6.12
C ASP A 92 -10.25 -34.93 7.24
N ASP A 93 -9.10 -35.52 6.91
CA ASP A 93 -8.05 -35.85 7.88
C ASP A 93 -6.65 -35.37 7.46
N LYS A 94 -5.66 -35.66 8.31
CA LYS A 94 -4.27 -35.27 8.09
C LYS A 94 -3.61 -36.06 6.94
N ALA A 95 -4.00 -37.31 6.73
CA ALA A 95 -3.42 -38.16 5.70
C ALA A 95 -3.87 -37.70 4.30
N ASP A 96 -5.15 -37.38 4.13
CA ASP A 96 -5.69 -36.80 2.90
C ASP A 96 -5.07 -35.41 2.61
N ALA A 97 -4.95 -34.56 3.64
CA ALA A 97 -4.27 -33.27 3.50
C ALA A 97 -2.80 -33.40 3.06
N GLU A 98 -2.08 -34.39 3.60
CA GLU A 98 -0.71 -34.68 3.23
C GLU A 98 -0.61 -35.23 1.81
N ALA A 99 -1.53 -36.10 1.40
CA ALA A 99 -1.60 -36.64 0.04
C ALA A 99 -1.86 -35.53 -0.99
N PHE A 100 -2.85 -34.67 -0.75
CA PHE A 100 -3.17 -33.52 -1.61
C PHE A 100 -1.97 -32.57 -1.71
N PHE A 101 -1.32 -32.27 -0.57
CA PHE A 101 -0.16 -31.39 -0.53
C PHE A 101 1.02 -31.93 -1.34
N ARG A 102 1.34 -33.22 -1.17
CA ARG A 102 2.42 -33.88 -1.92
C ARG A 102 2.13 -33.95 -3.41
N ALA A 103 0.90 -34.29 -3.80
CA ALA A 103 0.50 -34.38 -5.20
C ALA A 103 0.61 -33.02 -5.91
N GLY A 104 0.08 -31.95 -5.29
CA GLY A 104 0.21 -30.60 -5.84
C GLY A 104 1.66 -30.12 -5.93
N ARG A 105 2.48 -30.40 -4.91
CA ARG A 105 3.91 -30.07 -4.93
C ARG A 105 4.66 -30.81 -6.04
N SER A 106 4.36 -32.09 -6.26
CA SER A 106 4.94 -32.89 -7.34
C SER A 106 4.58 -32.33 -8.73
N ALA A 107 3.37 -31.80 -8.87
CA ALA A 107 2.89 -31.17 -10.10
C ALA A 107 3.34 -29.69 -10.27
N GLY A 108 4.06 -29.11 -9.29
CA GLY A 108 4.46 -27.69 -9.31
C GLY A 108 3.30 -26.71 -9.09
N VAL A 109 2.17 -27.19 -8.54
CA VAL A 109 0.95 -26.39 -8.31
C VAL A 109 0.93 -25.91 -6.86
N PRO A 110 0.79 -24.60 -6.59
CA PRO A 110 0.59 -24.09 -5.25
C PRO A 110 -0.74 -24.57 -4.67
N VAL A 111 -0.67 -25.16 -3.47
CA VAL A 111 -1.81 -25.75 -2.77
C VAL A 111 -2.17 -24.99 -1.49
N ASN A 112 -3.45 -24.96 -1.16
CA ASN A 112 -3.95 -24.50 0.14
C ASN A 112 -4.96 -25.51 0.67
N VAL A 113 -4.73 -26.05 1.87
CA VAL A 113 -5.66 -26.93 2.55
C VAL A 113 -6.36 -26.17 3.67
N ILE A 114 -7.69 -26.13 3.62
CA ILE A 114 -8.53 -25.38 4.56
C ILE A 114 -8.28 -25.88 5.98
N ASP A 115 -8.16 -24.92 6.91
CA ASP A 115 -7.90 -25.13 8.34
C ASP A 115 -6.66 -25.98 8.69
N LYS A 116 -5.76 -26.19 7.71
CA LYS A 116 -4.56 -27.01 7.88
C LYS A 116 -3.29 -26.27 7.39
N PRO A 117 -2.82 -25.23 8.12
CA PRO A 117 -1.71 -24.35 7.67
C PRO A 117 -0.40 -25.06 7.34
N ALA A 118 -0.11 -26.20 7.99
CA ALA A 118 1.09 -27.00 7.72
C ALA A 118 1.12 -27.60 6.30
N PHE A 119 -0.03 -27.66 5.63
CA PHE A 119 -0.21 -28.21 4.29
C PHE A 119 -0.58 -27.11 3.28
N CYS A 120 -0.10 -25.89 3.49
CA CYS A 120 -0.38 -24.73 2.65
C CYS A 120 0.91 -24.13 2.08
N ALA A 121 0.97 -23.94 0.76
CA ALA A 121 2.02 -23.18 0.09
C ALA A 121 1.77 -21.66 0.14
N PHE A 122 0.51 -21.26 0.36
CA PHE A 122 0.07 -19.87 0.48
C PHE A 122 -1.14 -19.77 1.42
N GLN A 123 -1.47 -18.55 1.84
CA GLN A 123 -2.60 -18.27 2.74
C GLN A 123 -3.53 -17.22 2.13
N PHE A 124 -4.82 -17.34 2.43
CA PHE A 124 -5.78 -16.29 2.14
C PHE A 124 -5.84 -15.30 3.30
N GLY A 125 -5.64 -14.01 3.00
CA GLY A 125 -5.89 -12.92 3.94
C GLY A 125 -7.36 -12.51 4.00
N SER A 126 -7.66 -11.56 4.88
CA SER A 126 -8.92 -10.81 4.80
C SER A 126 -8.89 -9.89 3.58
N ILE A 127 -9.98 -9.87 2.80
CA ILE A 127 -10.07 -9.11 1.56
C ILE A 127 -11.12 -8.01 1.71
N VAL A 128 -10.75 -6.77 1.38
CA VAL A 128 -11.70 -5.69 1.09
C VAL A 128 -11.81 -5.57 -0.42
N ASN A 129 -12.98 -5.90 -0.96
CA ASN A 129 -13.24 -5.84 -2.38
C ASN A 129 -14.00 -4.54 -2.76
N ARG A 130 -13.34 -3.70 -3.56
CA ARG A 130 -13.91 -2.53 -4.26
C ARG A 130 -13.45 -2.57 -5.72
N SER A 131 -13.49 -3.77 -6.32
CA SER A 131 -12.93 -4.07 -7.65
C SER A 131 -13.23 -2.95 -8.66
N PRO A 132 -12.20 -2.44 -9.37
CA PRO A 132 -10.86 -3.02 -9.50
C PRO A 132 -9.87 -2.71 -8.36
N VAL A 133 -10.29 -1.98 -7.30
CA VAL A 133 -9.44 -1.77 -6.12
C VAL A 133 -9.64 -2.90 -5.11
N VAL A 134 -8.54 -3.59 -4.75
CA VAL A 134 -8.56 -4.70 -3.78
C VAL A 134 -7.52 -4.45 -2.71
N VAL A 135 -7.89 -4.66 -1.45
CA VAL A 135 -6.95 -4.64 -0.31
C VAL A 135 -6.92 -6.03 0.31
N ALA A 136 -5.72 -6.58 0.45
CA ALA A 136 -5.48 -7.84 1.15
C ALA A 136 -4.79 -7.57 2.48
N ILE A 137 -5.28 -8.19 3.55
CA ILE A 137 -4.79 -8.03 4.92
C ILE A 137 -4.37 -9.42 5.41
N SER A 138 -3.08 -9.56 5.73
CA SER A 138 -2.55 -10.76 6.38
C SER A 138 -2.08 -10.43 7.79
N THR A 139 -2.33 -11.34 8.74
CA THR A 139 -1.79 -11.30 10.10
C THR A 139 -0.82 -12.45 10.36
N ASP A 140 -0.42 -13.20 9.32
CA ASP A 140 0.45 -14.37 9.42
C ASP A 140 0.01 -15.35 10.54
N GLY A 141 -1.30 -15.58 10.63
CA GLY A 141 -1.90 -16.46 11.64
C GLY A 141 -2.01 -15.89 13.06
N ALA A 142 -1.53 -14.68 13.34
CA ALA A 142 -1.47 -14.14 14.71
C ALA A 142 -2.85 -13.91 15.37
N ALA A 143 -3.85 -13.46 14.61
CA ALA A 143 -5.22 -13.33 15.10
C ALA A 143 -6.23 -13.04 13.95
N PRO A 144 -7.21 -13.92 13.70
CA PRO A 144 -8.30 -13.65 12.74
C PRO A 144 -9.13 -12.41 13.11
N ILE A 145 -9.37 -12.20 14.41
CA ILE A 145 -10.15 -11.05 14.92
C ILE A 145 -9.45 -9.72 14.59
N LEU A 146 -8.12 -9.68 14.66
CA LEU A 146 -7.35 -8.49 14.30
C LEU A 146 -7.49 -8.16 12.81
N ALA A 147 -7.39 -9.17 11.94
CA ALA A 147 -7.59 -8.99 10.50
C ALA A 147 -9.00 -8.44 10.20
N GLN A 148 -10.04 -8.93 10.89
CA GLN A 148 -11.41 -8.42 10.78
C GLN A 148 -11.56 -6.98 11.28
N ALA A 149 -10.87 -6.59 12.36
CA ALA A 149 -10.89 -5.22 12.85
C ALA A 149 -10.23 -4.24 11.87
N ILE A 150 -9.08 -4.62 11.29
CA ILE A 150 -8.40 -3.85 10.25
C ILE A 150 -9.30 -3.73 9.01
N ARG A 151 -9.89 -4.85 8.57
CA ARG A 151 -10.81 -4.89 7.43
C ARG A 151 -11.95 -3.88 7.60
N ARG A 152 -12.63 -3.89 8.75
CA ARG A 152 -13.73 -2.96 9.06
C ARG A 152 -13.32 -1.49 8.98
N ARG A 153 -12.13 -1.15 9.52
CA ARG A 153 -11.61 0.22 9.45
C ARG A 153 -11.30 0.64 8.01
N ILE A 154 -10.69 -0.24 7.22
CA ILE A 154 -10.39 0.04 5.81
C ILE A 154 -11.69 0.17 5.01
N GLU A 155 -12.68 -0.70 5.23
CA GLU A 155 -14.00 -0.60 4.58
C GLU A 155 -14.69 0.74 4.85
N ALA A 156 -14.54 1.29 6.06
CA ALA A 156 -15.07 2.61 6.43
C ALA A 156 -14.32 3.78 5.78
N LEU A 157 -13.03 3.62 5.48
CA LEU A 157 -12.20 4.65 4.85
C LEU A 157 -12.37 4.71 3.32
N LEU A 158 -12.73 3.59 2.68
CA LEU A 158 -12.83 3.52 1.22
C LEU A 158 -14.22 3.97 0.72
N PRO A 159 -14.31 5.07 -0.05
CA PRO A 159 -15.59 5.59 -0.53
C PRO A 159 -16.34 4.59 -1.42
N PRO A 160 -17.69 4.55 -1.40
CA PRO A 160 -18.48 3.72 -2.31
C PRO A 160 -18.21 4.03 -3.80
N ALA A 161 -17.91 5.29 -4.13
CA ALA A 161 -17.62 5.75 -5.48
C ALA A 161 -16.27 5.27 -6.04
N LEU A 162 -15.41 4.67 -5.21
CA LEU A 162 -14.06 4.26 -5.57
C LEU A 162 -14.02 3.34 -6.80
N LYS A 163 -14.99 2.43 -6.93
CA LYS A 163 -15.12 1.56 -8.10
C LYS A 163 -15.24 2.37 -9.40
N ARG A 164 -16.15 3.36 -9.42
CA ARG A 164 -16.37 4.21 -10.60
C ARG A 164 -15.14 5.04 -10.93
N TRP A 165 -14.50 5.63 -9.92
CA TRP A 165 -13.26 6.37 -10.11
C TRP A 165 -12.14 5.49 -10.66
N ALA A 166 -12.01 4.26 -10.18
CA ALA A 166 -10.98 3.36 -10.68
C ALA A 166 -11.24 2.93 -12.15
N THR A 167 -12.51 2.76 -12.55
CA THR A 167 -12.89 2.56 -13.96
C THR A 167 -12.52 3.78 -14.81
N VAL A 168 -12.81 5.00 -14.35
CA VAL A 168 -12.39 6.24 -15.02
C VAL A 168 -10.87 6.30 -15.15
N ALA A 169 -10.13 5.94 -14.10
CA ALA A 169 -8.66 5.90 -14.12
C ALA A 169 -8.14 4.93 -15.18
N GLN A 170 -8.72 3.73 -15.28
CA GLN A 170 -8.36 2.73 -16.30
C GLN A 170 -8.62 3.27 -17.72
N ALA A 171 -9.77 3.91 -17.95
CA ALA A 171 -10.15 4.46 -19.26
C ALA A 171 -9.23 5.60 -19.74
N ILE A 172 -8.76 6.46 -18.82
CA ILE A 172 -7.94 7.62 -19.18
C ILE A 172 -6.43 7.37 -19.09
N ARG A 173 -5.98 6.31 -18.38
CA ARG A 173 -4.57 6.11 -18.03
C ARG A 173 -3.63 6.18 -19.24
N ASP A 174 -3.93 5.44 -20.30
CA ASP A 174 -3.05 5.35 -21.46
C ASP A 174 -3.01 6.66 -22.25
N ARG A 175 -4.16 7.34 -22.35
CA ARG A 175 -4.27 8.68 -22.96
C ARG A 175 -3.48 9.73 -22.18
N VAL A 176 -3.57 9.70 -20.84
CA VAL A 176 -2.79 10.57 -19.94
C VAL A 176 -1.30 10.29 -20.11
N ASN A 177 -0.91 9.01 -20.14
CA ASN A 177 0.50 8.60 -20.29
C ASN A 177 1.09 8.96 -21.65
N ALA A 178 0.29 8.94 -22.71
CA ALA A 178 0.71 9.37 -24.04
C ALA A 178 0.92 10.90 -24.12
N ARG A 179 0.11 11.70 -23.40
CA ARG A 179 0.19 13.17 -23.45
C ARG A 179 1.18 13.77 -22.45
N LEU A 180 1.22 13.28 -21.21
CA LEU A 180 2.12 13.78 -20.17
C LEU A 180 3.29 12.84 -20.00
N LYS A 181 4.54 13.30 -20.19
CA LYS A 181 5.74 12.50 -19.90
C LYS A 181 5.84 12.15 -18.39
N PRO A 182 6.53 11.07 -18.01
CA PRO A 182 6.83 10.79 -16.60
C PRO A 182 7.51 12.01 -15.95
N GLY A 183 7.00 12.46 -14.81
CA GLY A 183 7.49 13.65 -14.14
C GLY A 183 6.40 14.36 -13.34
N ALA A 184 6.69 15.60 -12.95
CA ALA A 184 5.85 16.35 -12.02
C ALA A 184 4.46 16.71 -12.56
N ALA A 185 4.31 17.02 -13.86
CA ALA A 185 3.00 17.30 -14.45
C ALA A 185 2.06 16.09 -14.42
N ARG A 186 2.56 14.90 -14.82
CA ARG A 186 1.80 13.64 -14.74
C ARG A 186 1.44 13.31 -13.29
N ARG A 187 2.35 13.55 -12.34
CA ARG A 187 2.09 13.33 -10.92
C ARG A 187 1.04 14.28 -10.36
N ALA A 188 1.16 15.57 -10.63
CA ALA A 188 0.20 16.57 -10.17
C ALA A 188 -1.21 16.32 -10.71
N PHE A 189 -1.33 15.76 -11.92
CA PHE A 189 -2.60 15.25 -12.43
C PHE A 189 -3.14 14.12 -11.55
N TRP A 190 -2.35 13.06 -11.33
CA TRP A 190 -2.81 11.89 -10.56
C TRP A 190 -3.06 12.19 -9.08
N GLU A 191 -2.31 13.10 -8.46
CA GLU A 191 -2.58 13.56 -7.08
C GLU A 191 -3.94 14.27 -7.00
N ARG A 192 -4.19 15.25 -7.89
CA ARG A 192 -5.49 15.93 -7.96
C ARG A 192 -6.63 14.98 -8.31
N PHE A 193 -6.36 13.97 -9.14
CA PHE A 193 -7.31 12.90 -9.42
C PHE A 193 -7.66 12.14 -8.13
N VAL A 194 -6.65 11.71 -7.35
CA VAL A 194 -6.85 11.00 -6.08
C VAL A 194 -7.59 11.86 -5.06
N ASP A 195 -7.29 13.16 -4.95
CA ASP A 195 -8.03 14.05 -4.06
C ASP A 195 -9.54 14.02 -4.36
N ARG A 196 -9.93 14.01 -5.64
CA ARG A 196 -11.34 13.89 -6.05
C ARG A 196 -11.95 12.54 -5.71
N VAL A 197 -11.18 11.45 -5.71
CA VAL A 197 -11.67 10.10 -5.38
C VAL A 197 -12.29 10.05 -3.98
N PHE A 198 -11.73 10.80 -3.04
CA PHE A 198 -12.19 10.83 -1.64
C PHE A 198 -13.18 11.96 -1.32
N LEU A 199 -13.38 12.90 -2.24
CA LEU A 199 -14.28 14.05 -2.04
C LEU A 199 -15.61 13.88 -2.78
N ASP A 200 -15.59 13.39 -4.02
CA ASP A 200 -16.71 13.48 -4.93
C ASP A 200 -17.08 12.12 -5.57
N THR A 201 -18.26 12.07 -6.19
CA THR A 201 -18.66 10.97 -7.09
C THR A 201 -18.42 11.39 -8.54
N PRO A 202 -17.85 10.53 -9.40
CA PRO A 202 -17.65 10.89 -10.80
C PRO A 202 -18.99 11.02 -11.52
N GLU A 203 -19.23 12.20 -12.07
CA GLU A 203 -20.40 12.51 -12.90
C GLU A 203 -20.18 12.11 -14.36
N GLU A 204 -21.25 12.14 -15.14
CA GLU A 204 -21.17 11.95 -16.59
C GLU A 204 -20.24 12.99 -17.25
N GLY A 205 -19.43 12.56 -18.21
CA GLY A 205 -18.45 13.43 -18.89
C GLY A 205 -17.21 13.82 -18.05
N VAL A 206 -17.00 13.23 -16.87
CA VAL A 206 -15.80 13.46 -16.05
C VAL A 206 -14.50 13.18 -16.83
N GLU A 207 -14.49 12.16 -17.68
CA GLU A 207 -13.34 11.81 -18.52
C GLU A 207 -12.94 12.96 -19.45
N THR A 208 -13.91 13.60 -20.10
CA THR A 208 -13.69 14.75 -20.98
C THR A 208 -13.10 15.92 -20.21
N ARG A 209 -13.61 16.22 -19.02
CA ARG A 209 -13.07 17.27 -18.14
C ARG A 209 -11.63 16.99 -17.71
N LEU A 210 -11.33 15.75 -17.32
CA LEU A 210 -9.98 15.33 -16.92
C LEU A 210 -9.00 15.44 -18.10
N MET A 211 -9.43 15.11 -19.30
CA MET A 211 -8.57 15.20 -20.48
C MET A 211 -8.33 16.66 -20.92
N ALA A 212 -9.30 17.56 -20.74
CA ALA A 212 -9.07 19.00 -20.90
C ALA A 212 -8.07 19.54 -19.86
N GLU A 213 -8.07 19.01 -18.64
CA GLU A 213 -7.08 19.34 -17.61
C GLU A 213 -5.66 18.86 -17.98
N VAL A 214 -5.55 17.67 -18.58
CA VAL A 214 -4.29 17.17 -19.15
C VAL A 214 -3.77 18.13 -20.22
N ASP A 215 -4.63 18.61 -21.13
CA ASP A 215 -4.21 19.54 -22.20
C ASP A 215 -3.72 20.88 -21.66
N ARG A 216 -4.34 21.36 -20.57
CA ARG A 216 -3.85 22.54 -19.84
C ARG A 216 -2.48 22.29 -19.21
N LEU A 217 -2.22 21.12 -18.67
CA LEU A 217 -0.91 20.76 -18.10
C LEU A 217 0.17 20.60 -19.16
N VAL A 218 -0.17 20.15 -20.37
CA VAL A 218 0.76 20.09 -21.50
C VAL A 218 1.16 21.49 -21.95
N THR A 219 0.19 22.40 -22.07
CA THR A 219 0.40 23.78 -22.55
C THR A 219 1.00 24.70 -21.49
N ARG A 220 0.70 24.47 -20.21
CA ARG A 220 1.27 25.17 -19.06
C ARG A 220 1.77 24.13 -18.04
N PRO A 221 3.01 23.64 -18.17
CA PRO A 221 3.58 22.76 -17.17
C PRO A 221 3.65 23.52 -15.83
N SER A 222 2.75 23.23 -14.90
CA SER A 222 2.71 23.92 -13.60
C SER A 222 3.81 23.45 -12.63
N ALA A 223 4.83 22.77 -13.12
CA ALA A 223 5.83 22.13 -12.29
C ALA A 223 7.10 23.00 -12.22
N ILE A 224 6.97 24.16 -11.58
CA ILE A 224 8.15 24.75 -10.95
C ILE A 224 8.54 23.72 -9.88
N GLY A 225 9.74 23.13 -10.00
CA GLY A 225 10.26 22.29 -8.93
C GLY A 225 10.22 23.10 -7.63
N ARG A 226 9.82 22.46 -6.53
CA ARG A 226 9.73 23.13 -5.24
C ARG A 226 10.67 22.47 -4.25
N VAL A 227 11.21 23.28 -3.35
CA VAL A 227 11.94 22.79 -2.20
C VAL A 227 11.05 22.93 -0.99
N THR A 228 10.87 21.85 -0.25
CA THR A 228 10.20 21.89 1.05
C THR A 228 11.20 21.50 2.12
N ILE A 229 11.53 22.42 3.02
CA ILE A 229 12.35 22.12 4.20
C ILE A 229 11.41 21.64 5.29
N VAL A 230 11.61 20.41 5.76
CA VAL A 230 10.72 19.71 6.67
C VAL A 230 11.45 19.40 7.97
N GLY A 231 10.83 19.76 9.10
CA GLY A 231 11.26 19.32 10.42
C GLY A 231 10.80 17.90 10.72
N ALA A 232 11.75 17.03 11.02
CA ALA A 232 11.49 15.65 11.41
C ALA A 232 11.07 15.49 12.88
N GLY A 233 11.16 16.55 13.69
CA GLY A 233 10.96 16.43 15.13
C GLY A 233 12.17 15.82 15.84
N PRO A 234 12.04 15.41 17.11
CA PRO A 234 13.15 14.89 17.91
C PRO A 234 13.60 13.47 17.54
N GLY A 235 12.98 12.84 16.54
CA GLY A 235 13.34 11.51 16.02
C GLY A 235 12.17 10.52 16.02
N ASP A 236 11.18 10.68 16.89
CA ASP A 236 10.00 9.82 16.88
C ASP A 236 9.11 10.12 15.66
N ALA A 237 8.83 9.10 14.84
CA ALA A 237 7.99 9.23 13.65
C ALA A 237 6.55 9.67 13.97
N GLU A 238 6.02 9.39 15.17
CA GLU A 238 4.70 9.86 15.60
C GLU A 238 4.66 11.37 15.89
N LEU A 239 5.82 12.00 16.08
CA LEU A 239 5.94 13.45 16.29
C LEU A 239 6.11 14.24 14.98
N LEU A 240 6.08 13.57 13.83
CA LEU A 240 5.98 14.25 12.55
C LEU A 240 4.63 14.95 12.43
N THR A 241 4.66 16.19 11.95
CA THR A 241 3.43 16.90 11.65
C THR A 241 2.74 16.26 10.44
N LEU A 242 1.41 16.33 10.39
CA LEU A 242 0.66 15.84 9.23
C LEU A 242 1.13 16.49 7.91
N LYS A 243 1.58 17.76 7.97
CA LYS A 243 2.15 18.46 6.82
C LYS A 243 3.52 17.88 6.41
N ALA A 244 4.35 17.45 7.37
CA ALA A 244 5.62 16.78 7.10
C ALA A 244 5.41 15.43 6.40
N ILE A 245 4.46 14.62 6.89
CA ILE A 245 4.09 13.33 6.28
C ILE A 245 3.63 13.55 4.83
N ARG A 246 2.73 14.51 4.60
CA ARG A 246 2.26 14.86 3.25
C ARG A 246 3.41 15.30 2.33
N ALA A 247 4.36 16.09 2.84
CA ALA A 247 5.53 16.51 2.09
C ALA A 247 6.41 15.30 1.69
N LEU A 248 6.68 14.38 2.63
CA LEU A 248 7.47 13.16 2.39
C LEU A 248 6.81 12.19 1.41
N GLN A 249 5.48 12.07 1.45
CA GLN A 249 4.71 11.26 0.50
C GLN A 249 4.65 11.87 -0.91
N ALA A 250 4.72 13.20 -1.01
CA ALA A 250 4.70 13.92 -2.27
C ALA A 250 6.09 14.12 -2.90
N ALA A 251 7.18 13.75 -2.19
CA ALA A 251 8.55 14.01 -2.59
C ALA A 251 9.02 13.09 -3.74
N ASP A 252 9.83 13.64 -4.63
CA ASP A 252 10.61 12.87 -5.61
C ASP A 252 11.99 12.50 -5.09
N VAL A 253 12.60 13.44 -4.37
CA VAL A 253 13.91 13.30 -3.77
C VAL A 253 13.82 13.78 -2.32
N ILE A 254 14.36 12.99 -1.41
CA ILE A 254 14.44 13.32 0.02
C ILE A 254 15.91 13.40 0.37
N LEU A 255 16.35 14.60 0.71
CA LEU A 255 17.67 14.93 1.22
C LEU A 255 17.59 14.97 2.74
N PHE A 256 18.22 14.03 3.43
CA PHE A 256 18.08 13.89 4.88
C PHE A 256 19.45 13.85 5.56
N ASP A 257 19.47 14.27 6.83
CA ASP A 257 20.67 14.24 7.67
C ASP A 257 20.90 12.86 8.28
N GLU A 258 22.14 12.58 8.68
CA GLU A 258 22.55 11.30 9.29
C GLU A 258 21.78 10.95 10.58
N TRP A 259 21.17 11.95 11.24
CA TRP A 259 20.44 11.80 12.50
C TRP A 259 18.95 11.50 12.33
N ILE A 260 18.48 11.28 11.09
CA ILE A 260 17.09 10.91 10.83
C ILE A 260 16.94 9.38 10.94
N PRO A 261 16.10 8.87 11.85
CA PRO A 261 15.87 7.44 11.98
C PRO A 261 15.10 6.86 10.79
N ASP A 262 15.27 5.56 10.57
CA ASP A 262 14.70 4.87 9.40
C ASP A 262 13.17 4.83 9.40
N ASP A 263 12.52 4.81 10.57
CA ASP A 263 11.06 4.82 10.73
C ASP A 263 10.41 6.08 10.15
N VAL A 264 11.03 7.25 10.32
CA VAL A 264 10.64 8.51 9.68
C VAL A 264 10.75 8.39 8.16
N LEU A 265 11.80 7.75 7.65
CA LEU A 265 12.00 7.55 6.21
C LEU A 265 11.05 6.48 5.64
N GLU A 266 10.57 5.53 6.44
CA GLU A 266 9.57 4.54 6.03
C GLU A 266 8.20 5.17 5.73
N LEU A 267 7.87 6.30 6.34
CA LEU A 267 6.65 7.07 6.05
C LEU A 267 6.70 7.81 4.71
N ALA A 268 7.90 7.96 4.14
CA ALA A 268 8.07 8.55 2.82
C ALA A 268 7.59 7.62 1.71
N ARG A 269 7.28 8.23 0.56
CA ARG A 269 6.93 7.48 -0.65
C ARG A 269 8.00 6.43 -1.01
N ARG A 270 7.56 5.22 -1.34
CA ARG A 270 8.44 4.06 -1.61
C ARG A 270 9.39 4.28 -2.79
N GLU A 271 8.97 5.01 -3.82
CA GLU A 271 9.81 5.30 -5.00
C GLU A 271 10.61 6.61 -4.88
N ALA A 272 10.48 7.36 -3.77
CA ALA A 272 11.25 8.59 -3.60
C ALA A 272 12.74 8.26 -3.47
N ARG A 273 13.59 8.98 -4.22
CA ARG A 273 15.04 8.83 -4.12
C ARG A 273 15.49 9.39 -2.77
N ARG A 274 16.03 8.54 -1.91
CA ARG A 274 16.58 8.93 -0.60
C ARG A 274 18.07 9.20 -0.76
N VAL A 275 18.51 10.39 -0.40
CA VAL A 275 19.90 10.83 -0.52
C VAL A 275 20.36 11.33 0.85
N PRO A 276 21.26 10.61 1.54
CA PRO A 276 21.86 11.10 2.77
C PRO A 276 22.79 12.28 2.44
N VAL A 277 22.75 13.31 3.27
CA VAL A 277 23.54 14.54 3.07
C VAL A 277 24.36 14.85 4.31
N ALA A 278 25.65 15.09 4.12
CA ALA A 278 26.53 15.54 5.19
C ALA A 278 26.22 16.99 5.57
N PRO A 279 26.30 17.37 6.87
CA PRO A 279 25.99 18.72 7.36
C PRO A 279 26.72 19.87 6.63
N SER A 280 27.93 19.62 6.10
CA SER A 280 28.81 20.62 5.45
C SER A 280 29.04 20.39 3.95
N ALA A 281 28.20 19.60 3.28
CA ALA A 281 28.39 19.25 1.86
C ALA A 281 28.40 20.49 0.93
N LYS A 282 29.60 20.90 0.50
CA LYS A 282 29.78 21.95 -0.52
C LYS A 282 29.07 21.54 -1.82
N GLY A 283 28.28 22.43 -2.40
CA GLY A 283 27.57 22.19 -3.67
C GLY A 283 26.12 21.71 -3.52
N ARG A 284 25.65 21.39 -2.31
CA ARG A 284 24.28 20.89 -2.06
C ARG A 284 23.17 21.75 -2.70
N ASN A 285 23.25 23.07 -2.54
CA ASN A 285 22.21 23.97 -3.06
C ASN A 285 22.18 23.98 -4.59
N ARG A 286 23.31 23.69 -5.25
CA ARG A 286 23.40 23.53 -6.70
C ARG A 286 22.75 22.21 -7.14
N ASP A 287 22.93 21.14 -6.37
CA ASP A 287 22.27 19.86 -6.64
C ASP A 287 20.76 19.97 -6.44
N ILE A 288 20.31 20.65 -5.39
CA ILE A 288 18.89 20.99 -5.18
C ILE A 288 18.36 21.80 -6.36
N ALA A 289 19.09 22.82 -6.80
CA ALA A 289 18.71 23.65 -7.94
C ALA A 289 18.59 22.84 -9.24
N ALA A 290 19.51 21.92 -9.51
CA ALA A 290 19.43 21.04 -10.67
C ALA A 290 18.18 20.15 -10.62
N LEU A 291 17.91 19.52 -9.47
CA LEU A 291 16.72 18.68 -9.29
C LEU A 291 15.42 19.49 -9.44
N VAL A 292 15.39 20.71 -8.90
CA VAL A 292 14.27 21.65 -9.05
C VAL A 292 14.10 22.09 -10.50
N GLY A 293 15.20 22.34 -11.22
CA GLY A 293 15.19 22.67 -12.65
C GLY A 293 14.64 21.54 -13.52
N GLU A 294 14.80 20.28 -13.09
CA GLU A 294 14.14 19.11 -13.69
C GLU A 294 12.64 19.00 -13.31
N GLY A 295 12.11 19.96 -12.53
CA GLY A 295 10.73 19.98 -12.06
C GLY A 295 10.46 19.05 -10.87
N LYS A 296 11.50 18.51 -10.21
CA LYS A 296 11.32 17.58 -9.09
C LYS A 296 10.88 18.31 -7.82
N ARG A 297 10.12 17.60 -6.98
CA ARG A 297 9.81 18.02 -5.61
C ARG A 297 10.90 17.51 -4.67
N VAL A 298 11.69 18.43 -4.15
CA VAL A 298 12.82 18.12 -3.28
C VAL A 298 12.41 18.40 -1.83
N VAL A 299 12.42 17.37 -1.00
CA VAL A 299 12.26 17.54 0.45
C VAL A 299 13.62 17.54 1.10
N ARG A 300 13.91 18.59 1.85
CA ARG A 300 15.07 18.68 2.74
C ARG A 300 14.61 18.38 4.16
N LEU A 301 14.81 17.14 4.59
CA LEU A 301 14.41 16.67 5.91
C LEU A 301 15.53 16.92 6.92
N ARG A 302 15.23 17.71 7.96
CA ARG A 302 16.18 18.06 9.03
C ARG A 302 15.66 17.61 10.38
N SER A 303 16.55 17.23 11.29
CA SER A 303 16.16 16.89 12.66
C SER A 303 15.64 18.13 13.41
N GLY A 304 14.67 17.93 14.29
CA GLY A 304 14.01 18.98 15.07
C GLY A 304 13.17 19.93 14.23
N ASN A 305 13.19 21.22 14.60
CA ASN A 305 12.49 22.29 13.90
C ASN A 305 13.50 23.07 13.01
N PRO A 306 13.27 23.17 11.69
CA PRO A 306 14.17 23.86 10.78
C PRO A 306 14.48 25.30 11.20
N MET A 307 13.51 26.00 11.80
CA MET A 307 13.69 27.41 12.19
C MET A 307 14.50 27.61 13.47
N ALA A 308 14.65 26.57 14.30
CA ALA A 308 15.46 26.61 15.50
C ALA A 308 16.91 26.14 15.24
N LEU A 309 17.19 25.60 14.05
CA LEU A 309 18.44 24.93 13.74
C LEU A 309 19.41 25.87 13.00
N ALA A 310 20.65 25.94 13.48
CA ALA A 310 21.70 26.71 12.82
C ALA A 310 21.90 26.26 11.35
N GLY A 311 22.17 27.22 10.45
CA GLY A 311 22.40 26.95 9.03
C GLY A 311 21.13 26.86 8.18
N ALA A 312 19.93 26.83 8.77
CA ALA A 312 18.67 26.75 8.00
C ALA A 312 18.35 28.05 7.26
N VAL A 313 18.55 29.18 7.93
CA VAL A 313 18.28 30.51 7.36
C VAL A 313 19.24 30.78 6.20
N GLU A 314 20.50 30.41 6.35
CA GLU A 314 21.53 30.54 5.32
C GLU A 314 21.25 29.62 4.12
N GLU A 315 20.76 28.41 4.36
CA GLU A 315 20.35 27.48 3.29
C GLU A 315 19.14 28.01 2.53
N ILE A 316 18.13 28.56 3.23
CA ILE A 316 16.96 29.19 2.62
C ILE A 316 17.38 30.38 1.78
N ALA A 317 18.15 31.31 2.34
CA ALA A 317 18.62 32.50 1.64
C ALA A 317 19.42 32.12 0.38
N ALA A 318 20.27 31.09 0.46
CA ALA A 318 21.03 30.62 -0.68
C ALA A 318 20.14 30.00 -1.79
N LEU A 319 19.06 29.31 -1.43
CA LEU A 319 18.08 28.78 -2.41
C LEU A 319 17.23 29.90 -3.02
N GLU A 320 16.83 30.89 -2.22
CA GLU A 320 16.11 32.07 -2.68
C GLU A 320 16.95 32.91 -3.64
N CYS A 321 18.26 33.07 -3.38
CA CYS A 321 19.19 33.70 -4.31
C CYS A 321 19.31 32.96 -5.66
N LEU A 322 19.01 31.66 -5.69
CA LEU A 322 18.94 30.85 -6.92
C LEU A 322 17.56 30.91 -7.59
N GLY A 323 16.63 31.73 -7.08
CA GLY A 323 15.28 31.88 -7.62
C GLY A 323 14.36 30.70 -7.33
N ILE A 324 14.69 29.86 -6.33
CA ILE A 324 13.95 28.66 -5.99
C ILE A 324 12.94 28.96 -4.88
N PRO A 325 11.64 28.73 -5.10
CA PRO A 325 10.65 28.88 -4.04
C PRO A 325 10.84 27.79 -2.98
N VAL A 326 11.04 28.23 -1.73
CA VAL A 326 11.19 27.35 -0.57
C VAL A 326 9.94 27.41 0.31
N GLU A 327 9.36 26.26 0.61
CA GLU A 327 8.31 26.11 1.61
C GLU A 327 8.90 25.51 2.89
N ILE A 328 8.51 26.04 4.05
CA ILE A 328 8.95 25.54 5.35
C ILE A 328 7.80 24.80 6.03
N VAL A 329 8.07 23.59 6.48
CA VAL A 329 7.18 22.81 7.34
C VAL A 329 7.84 22.70 8.71
N PRO A 330 7.30 23.36 9.74
CA PRO A 330 7.88 23.30 11.07
C PRO A 330 7.80 21.87 11.62
N GLY A 331 8.77 21.52 12.45
CA GLY A 331 8.80 20.27 13.21
C GLY A 331 8.57 20.54 14.69
N VAL A 332 8.25 19.49 15.44
CA VAL A 332 8.30 19.55 16.91
C VAL A 332 9.74 19.86 17.31
N GLU A 333 9.92 20.84 18.19
CA GLU A 333 11.26 21.23 18.63
C GLU A 333 11.89 20.08 19.43
N ALA A 334 13.08 19.65 19.02
CA ALA A 334 13.92 18.82 19.86
C ALA A 334 14.54 19.74 20.92
N ALA A 335 14.49 19.35 22.20
CA ALA A 335 15.24 20.08 23.23
C ALA A 335 16.69 20.26 22.75
N PRO A 336 17.34 21.43 22.97
CA PRO A 336 18.69 21.67 22.50
C PRO A 336 19.60 20.59 23.07
N CYS A 337 19.92 19.60 22.24
CA CYS A 337 20.85 18.55 22.59
C CYS A 337 22.22 19.22 22.56
N ARG A 338 22.66 19.71 23.72
CA ARG A 338 24.09 19.95 23.93
C ARG A 338 24.74 18.61 23.65
N SER A 339 25.53 18.56 22.58
CA SER A 339 26.49 17.50 22.32
C SER A 339 27.20 17.20 23.64
N ASP A 340 27.22 15.92 23.98
CA ASP A 340 27.72 15.31 25.21
C ASP A 340 26.63 15.16 26.28
N VAL A 341 26.16 13.91 26.40
CA VAL A 341 25.17 13.38 27.36
C VAL A 341 23.71 13.59 26.93
N ILE A 342 23.07 12.49 26.48
CA ILE A 342 21.85 11.90 27.07
C ILE A 342 21.11 11.02 26.02
N GLN A 343 21.43 9.71 26.03
CA GLN A 343 20.42 8.68 25.81
C GLN A 343 19.55 8.59 27.09
N VAL A 344 18.56 9.46 27.25
CA VAL A 344 17.53 9.28 28.30
C VAL A 344 16.18 9.64 27.72
N ALA A 345 15.49 8.59 27.31
CA ALA A 345 14.09 8.31 27.62
C ALA A 345 13.11 9.51 27.63
N PHE A 346 12.36 9.66 26.53
CA PHE A 346 10.98 10.15 26.56
C PHE A 346 9.98 9.03 26.94
N ARG A 347 10.40 8.03 27.73
CA ARG A 347 9.46 7.10 28.38
C ARG A 347 9.11 7.63 29.78
N ARG A 348 7.86 8.07 29.92
CA ARG A 348 7.07 8.17 31.15
C ARG A 348 7.77 8.85 32.34
N ARG A 349 7.47 10.14 32.58
CA ARG A 349 7.55 10.70 33.93
C ARG A 349 6.19 10.58 34.59
N GLU A 350 6.08 9.69 35.57
CA GLU A 350 5.10 9.84 36.64
C GLU A 350 5.31 11.19 37.31
N VAL A 351 4.19 11.84 37.59
CA VAL A 351 4.12 13.12 38.27
C VAL A 351 4.66 12.96 39.68
N SER A 352 5.65 13.77 40.05
CA SER A 352 6.03 14.00 41.44
C SER A 352 6.16 15.51 41.61
N GLN A 353 5.13 16.14 42.19
CA GLN A 353 5.19 17.54 42.62
C GLN A 353 6.17 17.66 43.80
N PRO A 354 7.12 18.61 43.79
CA PRO A 354 7.85 18.99 44.99
C PRO A 354 7.02 20.00 45.80
N GLY A 355 6.84 19.69 47.07
CA GLY A 355 6.00 20.42 48.02
C GLY A 355 6.38 21.88 48.24
N LEU A 356 5.33 22.69 48.40
CA LEU A 356 5.39 24.00 49.05
C LEU A 356 5.84 23.79 50.49
N ARG A 357 7.07 24.19 50.83
CA ARG A 357 7.49 24.41 52.21
C ARG A 357 6.84 25.69 52.71
N ALA A 358 6.01 25.54 53.74
CA ALA A 358 5.63 26.62 54.64
C ALA A 358 6.89 27.16 55.36
N ALA A 359 6.98 28.47 55.49
CA ALA A 359 7.81 29.12 56.51
C ALA A 359 7.21 30.50 56.84
N HIS A 360 6.68 30.56 58.06
CA HIS A 360 6.47 31.68 59.00
C HIS A 360 5.80 32.99 58.54
#